data_AF-A0A949HKJ1-F1
#
_entry.id   AF-A0A949HKJ1-F1
#
_cell.length_a   1.000
_cell.length_b   1.000
_cell.length_c   1.000
_cell.angle_alpha   90.00
_cell.angle_beta   90.00
_cell.angle_gamma   90.00
#
_symmetry.space_group_name_H-M   'P 1'
#
loop_
_entity.id
_entity.type
_entity.pdbx_description
1 polymer ?
#
loop_
_entity_poly.entity_id
_entity_poly.type
_entity_poly.pdbx_seq_one_letter_code
_entity_poly.pdbx_strand_id
1 'polypeptide(L)'
;MAESTDAPIAKSDLMLRDALEALSLADSSLLETQIQPYQLQEFNALDSVWLETKATDSQPSNEPAGSDQISKNPNHEIRIELGRARIPLTDLYDLPDQSLMVLDSPDHALVDLFAGDRLLAKGHVLCLDGRICFRVVELIS
;
A
#
# COMPACT_ATOMS: atom_id res chain seq x y z
N MET A 1 22.48 -44.24 -47.17
CA MET A 1 22.74 -44.47 -45.74
C MET A 1 23.69 -43.37 -45.32
N ALA A 2 23.15 -42.21 -44.91
CA ALA A 2 23.94 -41.03 -44.56
C ALA A 2 24.10 -41.02 -43.04
N GLU A 3 25.36 -41.05 -42.62
CA GLU A 3 25.80 -41.17 -41.24
C GLU A 3 25.52 -39.85 -40.50
N SER A 4 24.61 -39.92 -39.53
CA SER A 4 24.25 -38.85 -38.61
C SER A 4 25.46 -38.49 -37.75
N THR A 5 26.11 -37.37 -38.03
CA THR A 5 27.18 -36.82 -37.20
C THR A 5 26.58 -36.20 -35.93
N ASP A 6 26.42 -37.01 -34.89
CA ASP A 6 26.07 -36.54 -33.54
C ASP A 6 27.37 -36.25 -32.79
N ALA A 7 27.83 -35.00 -32.88
CA ALA A 7 28.97 -34.54 -32.10
C ALA A 7 28.51 -34.35 -30.63
N PRO A 8 29.26 -34.85 -29.63
CA PRO A 8 28.86 -34.71 -28.24
C PRO A 8 28.92 -33.23 -27.86
N ILE A 9 27.75 -32.66 -27.54
CA ILE A 9 27.62 -31.28 -27.09
C ILE A 9 28.53 -31.12 -25.87
N ALA A 10 29.52 -30.22 -25.97
CA ALA A 10 30.48 -29.98 -24.91
C ALA A 10 29.74 -29.52 -23.65
N LYS A 11 30.16 -30.02 -22.48
CA LYS A 11 29.51 -29.73 -21.18
C LYS A 11 29.36 -28.22 -20.90
N SER A 12 30.25 -27.39 -21.47
CA SER A 12 30.19 -25.93 -21.42
C SER A 12 28.99 -25.34 -22.17
N ASP A 13 28.62 -25.91 -23.32
CA ASP A 13 27.47 -25.43 -24.11
C ASP A 13 26.14 -25.78 -23.45
N LEU A 14 26.09 -26.92 -22.74
CA LEU A 14 24.94 -27.29 -21.92
C LEU A 14 24.76 -26.29 -20.75
N MET A 15 25.86 -25.97 -20.05
CA MET A 15 25.83 -25.00 -18.96
C MET A 15 25.43 -23.59 -19.41
N LEU A 16 25.88 -23.17 -20.60
CA LEU A 16 25.50 -21.87 -21.18
C LEU A 16 24.01 -21.82 -21.53
N ARG A 17 23.46 -22.91 -22.06
CA ARG A 17 22.03 -23.04 -22.37
C ARG A 17 21.16 -23.01 -21.11
N ASP A 18 21.51 -23.80 -20.10
CA ASP A 18 20.78 -23.84 -18.84
C ASP A 18 20.77 -22.47 -18.15
N ALA A 19 21.91 -21.75 -18.19
CA ALA A 19 22.00 -20.40 -17.62
C ALA A 19 21.15 -19.37 -18.38
N LEU A 20 21.11 -19.45 -19.72
CA LEU A 20 20.26 -18.59 -20.56
C LEU A 20 18.77 -18.87 -20.33
N GLU A 21 18.38 -20.14 -20.17
CA GLU A 21 17.00 -20.54 -19.89
C GLU A 21 16.55 -20.05 -18.50
N ALA A 22 17.41 -20.18 -17.48
CA ALA A 22 17.13 -19.67 -16.14
C ALA A 22 16.94 -18.15 -16.11
N LEU A 23 17.71 -17.39 -16.89
CA LEU A 23 17.54 -15.94 -17.01
C LEU A 23 16.24 -15.55 -17.74
N SER A 24 15.86 -16.30 -18.79
CA SER A 24 14.60 -16.09 -19.50
C SER A 24 13.37 -16.32 -18.61
N LEU A 25 13.43 -17.28 -17.70
CA LEU A 25 12.38 -17.53 -16.71
C LEU A 25 12.30 -16.42 -15.65
N ALA A 26 13.44 -15.86 -15.25
CA ALA A 26 13.51 -14.81 -14.24
C ALA A 26 13.01 -13.45 -14.75
N ASP A 27 13.26 -13.12 -16.02
CA ASP A 27 12.89 -11.82 -16.62
C ASP A 27 11.37 -11.58 -16.65
N SER A 28 10.59 -12.68 -16.69
CA SER A 28 9.12 -12.64 -16.66
C SER A 28 8.56 -12.24 -15.28
N SER A 29 9.32 -12.48 -14.20
CA SER A 29 8.88 -12.25 -12.82
C SER A 29 9.23 -10.88 -12.25
N LEU A 30 10.15 -10.14 -12.90
CA LEU A 30 10.66 -8.87 -12.39
C LEU A 30 9.91 -7.64 -12.91
N LEU A 31 8.91 -7.84 -13.78
CA LEU A 31 8.15 -6.74 -14.41
C LEU A 31 6.70 -6.59 -13.93
N GLU A 32 6.24 -7.39 -12.97
CA GLU A 32 4.85 -7.33 -12.49
C GLU A 32 4.75 -7.14 -10.98
N THR A 33 5.34 -6.07 -10.48
CA THR A 33 4.90 -5.46 -9.22
C THR A 33 3.93 -4.30 -9.48
N GLN A 34 3.02 -4.50 -10.44
CA GLN A 34 1.81 -3.67 -10.52
C GLN A 34 1.05 -3.89 -9.21
N ILE A 35 0.76 -2.84 -8.46
CA ILE A 35 -0.13 -2.91 -7.29
C ILE A 35 -1.47 -3.45 -7.80
N GLN A 36 -1.69 -4.76 -7.67
CA GLN A 36 -2.93 -5.40 -8.10
C GLN A 36 -4.02 -5.00 -7.11
N PRO A 37 -5.17 -4.48 -7.56
CA PRO A 37 -6.28 -4.17 -6.68
C PRO A 37 -6.72 -5.45 -5.95
N TYR A 38 -6.67 -5.42 -4.61
CA TYR A 38 -7.03 -6.55 -3.76
C TYR A 38 -8.54 -6.82 -3.89
N GLN A 39 -8.90 -7.95 -4.49
CA GLN A 39 -10.30 -8.40 -4.56
C GLN A 39 -10.69 -9.05 -3.23
N LEU A 40 -11.49 -8.34 -2.43
CA LEU A 40 -12.09 -8.90 -1.21
C LEU A 40 -13.07 -10.01 -1.60
N GLN A 41 -12.82 -11.23 -1.12
CA GLN A 41 -13.86 -12.26 -1.02
C GLN A 41 -14.84 -11.80 0.09
N GLU A 42 -15.93 -11.19 -0.36
CA GLU A 42 -17.18 -10.87 0.35
C GLU A 42 -17.04 -10.30 1.77
N PHE A 43 -16.72 -8.99 1.85
CA PHE A 43 -17.08 -8.20 3.03
C PHE A 43 -18.52 -7.71 2.85
N ASN A 44 -19.47 -8.21 3.66
CA ASN A 44 -20.89 -7.84 3.54
C ASN A 44 -21.08 -6.33 3.82
N ALA A 45 -21.45 -5.58 2.77
CA ALA A 45 -21.61 -4.14 2.72
C ALA A 45 -22.85 -3.59 3.48
N LEU A 46 -23.27 -4.23 4.58
CA LEU A 46 -24.47 -3.82 5.32
C LEU A 46 -24.21 -2.77 6.42
N ASP A 47 -22.96 -2.45 6.72
CA ASP A 47 -22.60 -1.43 7.73
C ASP A 47 -22.25 -0.06 7.11
N SER A 48 -22.52 0.16 5.82
CA SER A 48 -22.33 1.46 5.15
C SER A 48 -23.48 2.44 5.46
N VAL A 49 -23.74 2.72 6.73
CA VAL A 49 -24.42 3.94 7.15
C VAL A 49 -23.34 4.98 7.40
N TRP A 50 -22.82 5.56 6.31
CA TRP A 50 -22.06 6.79 6.42
C TRP A 50 -23.02 7.86 6.96
N LEU A 51 -22.74 8.39 8.16
CA LEU A 51 -23.51 9.45 8.79
C LEU A 51 -23.57 10.67 7.85
N GLU A 52 -24.69 10.81 7.16
CA GLU A 52 -25.12 12.06 6.55
C GLU A 52 -25.49 13.02 7.69
N THR A 53 -24.53 13.80 8.19
CA THR A 53 -24.80 14.86 9.17
C THR A 53 -25.49 16.03 8.47
N LYS A 54 -26.81 15.96 8.35
CA LYS A 54 -27.62 17.16 8.09
C LYS A 54 -27.55 18.08 9.31
N ALA A 55 -26.89 19.22 9.15
CA ALA A 55 -26.94 20.34 10.07
C ALA A 55 -28.41 20.73 10.29
N THR A 56 -28.93 20.40 11.48
CA THR A 56 -30.24 20.88 11.95
C THR A 56 -29.97 21.85 13.07
N ASP A 57 -30.15 23.13 12.75
CA ASP A 57 -30.08 24.24 13.68
C ASP A 57 -31.35 24.23 14.54
N SER A 58 -31.25 23.86 15.80
CA SER A 58 -32.32 24.00 16.79
C SER A 58 -31.75 24.02 18.21
N GLN A 59 -31.85 25.20 18.80
CA GLN A 59 -31.37 25.62 20.12
C GLN A 59 -32.07 24.84 21.26
N PRO A 60 -31.36 24.38 22.32
CA PRO A 60 -31.99 23.67 23.44
C PRO A 60 -32.51 24.65 24.51
N SER A 61 -33.75 24.45 24.94
CA SER A 61 -34.36 25.03 26.14
C SER A 61 -33.96 24.25 27.40
N ASN A 62 -33.58 24.97 28.46
CA ASN A 62 -33.19 24.50 29.80
C ASN A 62 -34.16 23.50 30.45
N GLU A 63 -33.63 22.42 31.02
CA GLU A 63 -34.07 21.74 32.26
C GLU A 63 -32.84 21.05 32.91
N PRO A 64 -32.70 20.98 34.26
CA PRO A 64 -31.47 20.56 34.93
C PRO A 64 -31.58 19.15 35.52
N ALA A 65 -30.77 18.19 35.07
CA ALA A 65 -30.54 16.93 35.78
C ALA A 65 -29.32 16.19 35.24
N GLY A 66 -28.52 15.64 36.16
CA GLY A 66 -27.17 15.13 35.92
C GLY A 66 -27.00 14.09 34.82
N SER A 67 -25.98 14.32 33.99
CA SER A 67 -25.14 13.29 33.35
C SER A 67 -24.01 13.97 32.58
N ASP A 68 -23.04 14.59 33.27
CA ASP A 68 -21.79 15.09 32.68
C ASP A 68 -20.80 13.94 32.41
N GLN A 69 -21.27 12.90 31.72
CA GLN A 69 -20.42 11.94 31.03
C GLN A 69 -20.65 12.04 29.54
N ILE A 70 -20.66 13.28 29.02
CA ILE A 70 -20.37 13.52 27.61
C ILE A 70 -19.07 12.78 27.31
N SER A 71 -19.21 11.71 26.54
CA SER A 71 -18.14 10.89 26.02
C SER A 71 -17.15 11.80 25.30
N LYS A 72 -16.07 12.18 25.99
CA LYS A 72 -14.91 12.84 25.38
C LYS A 72 -14.19 11.80 24.53
N ASN A 73 -14.77 11.44 23.38
CA ASN A 73 -14.03 10.76 22.33
C ASN A 73 -13.59 11.83 21.32
N PRO A 74 -12.41 12.45 21.51
CA PRO A 74 -11.93 13.45 20.57
C PRO A 74 -11.69 12.80 19.21
N ASN A 75 -12.10 13.48 18.13
CA ASN A 75 -11.65 13.09 16.81
C ASN A 75 -10.12 13.23 16.75
N HIS A 76 -9.45 12.21 16.21
CA HIS A 76 -8.02 12.22 15.99
C HIS A 76 -7.71 12.17 14.50
N GLU A 77 -6.82 13.06 14.08
CA GLU A 77 -6.26 13.04 12.73
C GLU A 77 -5.30 11.85 12.62
N ILE A 78 -5.49 11.06 11.56
CA ILE A 78 -4.63 9.94 11.23
C ILE A 78 -3.84 10.25 9.97
N ARG A 79 -2.60 9.76 9.92
CA ARG A 79 -1.70 9.94 8.79
C ARG A 79 -1.11 8.59 8.41
N ILE A 80 -1.20 8.23 7.13
CA ILE A 80 -0.62 7.01 6.59
C ILE A 80 0.60 7.40 5.75
N GLU A 81 1.77 6.88 6.09
CA GLU A 81 3.01 7.13 5.34
C GLU A 81 3.31 5.94 4.40
N LEU A 82 3.35 6.20 3.09
CA LEU A 82 3.80 5.22 2.10
C LEU A 82 5.32 4.96 2.19
N GLY A 83 6.08 6.02 2.46
CA GLY A 83 7.54 6.02 2.55
C GLY A 83 8.08 7.45 2.55
N ARG A 84 9.39 7.59 2.76
CA ARG A 84 10.10 8.88 2.82
C ARG A 84 11.21 8.92 1.78
N ALA A 85 11.49 10.11 1.28
CA ALA A 85 12.65 10.37 0.43
C ALA A 85 13.46 11.54 1.01
N ARG A 86 14.79 11.49 0.82
CA ARG A 86 15.69 12.60 1.15
C ARG A 86 16.30 13.10 -0.14
N ILE A 87 15.96 14.32 -0.53
CA ILE A 87 16.49 14.98 -1.73
C ILE A 87 17.19 16.28 -1.35
N PRO A 88 18.23 16.70 -2.10
CA PRO A 88 18.83 18.01 -1.94
C PRO A 88 17.78 19.12 -2.11
N LEU A 89 17.92 20.20 -1.34
CA LEU A 89 16.99 21.33 -1.43
C LEU A 89 16.98 21.97 -2.82
N THR A 90 18.13 21.99 -3.50
CA THR A 90 18.26 22.46 -4.89
C THR A 90 17.36 21.66 -5.82
N ASP A 91 17.42 20.34 -5.73
CA ASP A 91 16.72 19.43 -6.63
C ASP A 91 15.21 19.48 -6.38
N LEU A 92 14.77 19.73 -5.14
CA LEU A 92 13.36 19.91 -4.80
C LEU A 92 12.72 21.11 -5.51
N TYR A 93 13.44 22.23 -5.67
CA TYR A 93 12.93 23.41 -6.37
C TYR A 93 12.92 23.25 -7.89
N ASP A 94 13.81 22.40 -8.41
CA ASP A 94 13.96 22.16 -9.84
C ASP A 94 13.22 20.89 -10.32
N LEU A 95 12.36 20.28 -9.47
CA LEU A 95 11.61 19.07 -9.83
C LEU A 95 10.68 19.33 -11.03
N PRO A 96 10.93 18.72 -12.20
CA PRO A 96 10.02 18.85 -13.32
C PRO A 96 8.72 18.07 -13.08
N ASP A 97 7.67 18.48 -13.79
CA ASP A 97 6.44 17.70 -13.88
C ASP A 97 6.77 16.26 -14.30
N GLN A 98 6.02 15.29 -13.75
CA GLN A 98 6.18 13.86 -14.04
C GLN A 98 7.49 13.23 -13.51
N SER A 99 8.20 13.91 -12.61
CA SER A 99 9.35 13.32 -11.91
C SER A 99 8.97 12.09 -11.09
N LEU A 100 9.81 11.06 -11.16
CA LEU A 100 9.70 9.86 -10.33
C LEU A 100 10.59 9.98 -9.10
N MET A 101 10.03 9.77 -7.91
CA MET A 101 10.80 9.72 -6.66
C MET A 101 10.82 8.31 -6.08
N VAL A 102 12.02 7.85 -5.76
CA VAL A 102 12.24 6.58 -5.06
C VAL A 102 12.11 6.83 -3.56
N LEU A 103 11.28 6.03 -2.88
CA LEU A 103 11.08 6.09 -1.45
C LEU A 103 11.98 5.08 -0.72
N ASP A 104 12.19 5.28 0.58
CA ASP A 104 12.94 4.37 1.46
C ASP A 104 12.15 3.11 1.85
N SER A 105 10.87 3.03 1.47
CA SER A 105 9.99 1.91 1.75
C SER A 105 10.14 0.83 0.66
N PRO A 106 10.46 -0.42 1.02
CA PRO A 106 10.57 -1.49 0.03
C PRO A 106 9.21 -1.86 -0.56
N ASP A 107 9.24 -2.43 -1.76
CA ASP A 107 8.03 -2.95 -2.41
C ASP A 107 7.32 -3.95 -1.49
N HIS A 108 5.99 -3.84 -1.39
CA HIS A 108 5.13 -4.64 -0.50
C HIS A 108 5.41 -4.53 1.00
N ALA A 109 6.17 -3.53 1.45
CA ALA A 109 6.30 -3.27 2.87
C ALA A 109 4.96 -2.85 3.48
N LEU A 110 4.77 -3.20 4.75
CA LEU A 110 3.68 -2.64 5.53
C LEU A 110 3.93 -1.15 5.74
N VAL A 111 2.93 -0.34 5.41
CA VAL A 111 2.93 1.10 5.59
C VAL A 111 2.53 1.47 7.02
N ASP A 112 3.08 2.59 7.49
CA ASP A 112 2.90 3.06 8.86
C ASP A 112 1.65 3.93 8.99
N LEU A 113 0.84 3.68 10.03
CA LEU A 113 -0.31 4.49 10.43
C LEU A 113 0.00 5.22 11.72
N PHE A 114 -0.10 6.54 11.66
CA PHE A 114 0.13 7.46 12.77
C PHE A 114 -1.17 8.11 13.22
N ALA A 115 -1.29 8.40 14.51
CA ALA A 115 -2.20 9.43 15.01
C ALA A 115 -1.35 10.54 15.64
N GLY A 116 -1.41 11.73 15.03
CA GLY A 116 -0.39 12.76 15.27
C GLY A 116 1.01 12.21 14.98
N ASP A 117 1.89 12.26 15.99
CA ASP A 117 3.29 11.84 15.88
C ASP A 117 3.57 10.41 16.36
N ARG A 118 2.53 9.66 16.80
CA ARG A 118 2.69 8.31 17.33
C ARG A 118 2.35 7.26 16.29
N LEU A 119 3.27 6.33 16.04
CA LEU A 119 3.01 5.12 15.26
C LEU A 119 2.01 4.23 16.02
N LEU A 120 0.86 3.97 15.41
CA LEU A 120 -0.18 3.15 16.00
C LEU A 120 -0.22 1.74 15.41
N ALA A 121 -0.02 1.62 14.09
CA ALA A 121 -0.20 0.37 13.37
C ALA A 121 0.65 0.29 12.11
N LYS A 122 0.78 -0.94 11.60
CA LYS A 122 1.33 -1.27 10.28
C LYS A 122 0.27 -1.99 9.45
N GLY A 123 0.24 -1.73 8.15
CA GLY A 123 -0.82 -2.28 7.29
C GLY A 123 -0.55 -2.17 5.80
N HIS A 124 -1.57 -2.48 5.00
CA HIS A 124 -1.54 -2.33 3.55
C HIS A 124 -2.49 -1.23 3.10
N VAL A 125 -2.06 -0.44 2.11
CA VAL A 125 -2.96 0.44 1.36
C VAL A 125 -3.59 -0.36 0.23
N LEU A 126 -4.90 -0.31 0.13
CA LEU A 126 -5.71 -1.02 -0.85
C LEU A 126 -6.62 -0.01 -1.56
N CYS A 127 -7.21 -0.40 -2.69
CA CYS A 127 -8.31 0.33 -3.31
C CYS A 127 -9.55 -0.57 -3.33
N LEU A 128 -10.66 -0.09 -2.79
CA LEU A 128 -11.96 -0.76 -2.78
C LEU A 128 -13.04 0.21 -3.24
N ASP A 129 -13.82 -0.17 -4.26
CA ASP A 129 -14.91 0.65 -4.81
C ASP A 129 -14.50 2.10 -5.15
N GLY A 130 -13.29 2.25 -5.70
CA GLY A 130 -12.72 3.57 -6.03
C GLY A 130 -12.28 4.39 -4.81
N ARG A 131 -12.21 3.79 -3.62
CA ARG A 131 -11.74 4.42 -2.38
C ARG A 131 -10.43 3.81 -1.93
N ILE A 132 -9.53 4.65 -1.44
CA ILE A 132 -8.32 4.19 -0.78
C ILE A 132 -8.70 3.67 0.62
N CYS A 133 -8.24 2.47 0.94
CA CYS A 133 -8.46 1.81 2.21
C CYS A 133 -7.12 1.45 2.86
N PHE A 134 -7.12 1.39 4.19
CA PHE A 134 -5.99 0.89 4.95
C PHE A 134 -6.42 -0.35 5.73
N ARG A 135 -5.77 -1.48 5.48
CA ARG A 135 -5.98 -2.71 6.25
C ARG A 135 -4.89 -2.82 7.32
N VAL A 136 -5.29 -2.72 8.58
CA VAL A 136 -4.41 -2.97 9.72
C VAL A 136 -3.95 -4.43 9.69
N VAL A 137 -2.64 -4.65 9.74
CA VAL A 137 -2.00 -5.97 9.84
C VAL A 137 -1.45 -6.17 11.25
N GLU A 138 -0.80 -5.14 11.79
CA GLU A 138 -0.25 -5.15 13.13
C GLU A 138 -0.65 -3.87 13.86
N LEU A 139 -1.19 -4.01 15.07
CA LEU A 139 -1.40 -2.89 15.98
C LEU A 139 -0.23 -2.86 16.97
N ILE A 140 0.52 -1.76 16.99
CA ILE A 140 1.75 -1.64 17.77
C ILE A 140 1.44 -1.06 19.14
N SER A 141 0.54 -0.06 19.19
CA SER A 141 0.13 0.69 20.40
C SER A 141 1.22 0.81 21.46
#